data_AF-A0A643C4Y6-F1
#
_entry.id   AF-A0A643C4Y6-F1
#
_cell.length_a   1.000
_cell.length_b   1.000
_cell.length_c   1.000
_cell.angle_alpha   90.00
_cell.angle_beta   90.00
_cell.angle_gamma   90.00
#
_symmetry.space_group_name_H-M   'P 1'
#
loop_
_entity.id
_entity.type
_entity.pdbx_description
1 polymer ?
#
loop_
_entity_poly.entity_id
_entity_poly.type
_entity_poly.pdbx_seq_one_letter_code
_entity_poly.pdbx_strand_id
1 'polypeptide(L)'
;MEATRSYFKEVFGLWSVWFAMSIGDFTSSEIAAYPYLECLQALRKEKSRDAARSRRGKENFEFYELAKLLPLPAAITSQLDKASIIRLTISYLKMRDFANQGDPPWNLRMEGPPPNTSVKGSLSVQKSVTINGELT
;
A
#
# COMPACT_ATOMS: atom_id res chain seq x y z
N MET A 1 21.55 59.37 6.54
CA MET A 1 20.46 59.11 5.58
C MET A 1 20.99 58.22 4.45
N GLU A 2 21.38 56.97 4.75
CA GLU A 2 22.02 56.07 3.77
C GLU A 2 21.21 54.79 3.51
N ALA A 3 20.18 54.51 4.32
CA ALA A 3 19.37 53.30 4.18
C ALA A 3 18.39 53.35 3.00
N THR A 4 17.99 54.52 2.51
CA THR A 4 17.01 54.64 1.41
C THR A 4 17.61 54.51 0.01
N ARG A 5 18.95 54.55 -0.12
CA ARG A 5 19.65 54.35 -1.41
C ARG A 5 19.89 52.88 -1.72
N SER A 6 19.91 52.01 -0.70
CA SER A 6 20.13 50.57 -0.86
C SER A 6 18.90 49.86 -1.42
N TYR A 7 17.71 50.17 -0.87
CA TYR A 7 16.43 49.65 -1.39
C TYR A 7 16.18 50.06 -2.84
N PHE A 8 16.60 51.27 -3.23
CA PHE A 8 16.46 51.71 -4.62
C PHE A 8 17.34 50.89 -5.58
N LYS A 9 18.52 50.42 -5.16
CA LYS A 9 19.36 49.54 -5.98
C LYS A 9 18.85 48.11 -6.05
N GLU A 10 18.30 47.57 -4.96
CA GLU A 10 17.74 46.21 -4.96
C GLU A 10 16.43 46.11 -5.73
N VAL A 11 15.51 47.07 -5.55
CA VAL A 11 14.24 47.09 -6.27
C VAL A 11 14.45 47.41 -7.75
N PHE A 12 15.37 48.32 -8.09
CA PHE A 12 15.71 48.62 -9.49
C PHE A 12 16.45 47.46 -10.18
N GLY A 13 17.27 46.72 -9.44
CA GLY A 13 17.93 45.50 -9.92
C GLY A 13 16.93 44.38 -10.19
N LEU A 14 16.02 44.12 -9.26
CA LEU A 14 14.97 43.11 -9.43
C LEU A 14 13.95 43.49 -10.51
N TRP A 15 13.61 44.79 -10.62
CA TRP A 15 12.75 45.29 -11.70
C TRP A 15 13.44 45.22 -13.07
N SER A 16 14.77 45.45 -13.13
CA SER A 16 15.56 45.27 -14.36
C SER A 16 15.64 43.80 -14.79
N VAL A 17 15.80 42.86 -13.85
CA VAL A 17 15.82 41.42 -14.16
C VAL A 17 14.44 40.94 -14.65
N TRP A 18 13.35 41.40 -14.02
CA TRP A 18 11.99 41.09 -14.48
C TRP A 18 11.66 41.75 -15.83
N PHE A 19 12.17 42.97 -16.09
CA PHE A 19 12.04 43.67 -17.37
C PHE A 19 12.83 42.99 -18.49
N ALA A 20 14.06 42.54 -18.21
CA ALA A 20 14.88 41.73 -19.11
C ALA A 20 14.31 40.30 -19.34
N MET A 21 13.39 39.85 -18.48
CA MET A 21 12.66 38.60 -18.65
C MET A 21 11.34 38.80 -19.44
N SER A 22 10.91 40.05 -19.63
CA SER A 22 9.73 40.45 -20.40
C SER A 22 10.07 40.83 -21.85
N ILE A 23 11.27 41.37 -22.08
CA ILE A 23 11.88 41.49 -23.41
C ILE A 23 12.73 40.24 -23.59
N GLY A 24 12.34 39.32 -24.48
CA GLY A 24 12.89 37.96 -24.59
C GLY A 24 14.36 37.80 -25.00
N ASP A 25 15.28 38.51 -24.35
CA ASP A 25 16.73 38.35 -24.49
C ASP A 25 17.31 37.65 -23.25
N PHE A 26 16.85 36.42 -23.03
CA PHE A 26 17.41 35.50 -22.04
C PHE A 26 18.83 35.10 -22.47
N THR A 27 19.84 35.65 -21.80
CA THR A 27 21.25 35.36 -22.10
C THR A 27 21.55 33.87 -21.92
N SER A 28 21.96 33.24 -23.03
CA SER A 28 22.21 31.81 -23.21
C SER A 28 23.24 31.18 -22.22
N SER A 29 23.98 31.98 -21.46
CA SER A 29 25.06 31.49 -20.57
C SER A 29 24.62 30.92 -19.22
N GLU A 30 23.39 31.16 -18.76
CA GLU A 30 22.89 30.57 -17.51
C GLU A 30 22.23 29.18 -17.73
N ILE A 31 21.99 28.81 -18.99
CA ILE A 31 21.40 27.52 -19.40
C ILE A 31 22.42 26.36 -19.31
N ALA A 32 23.72 26.64 -19.25
CA ALA A 32 24.76 25.61 -19.33
C ALA A 32 24.83 24.64 -18.12
N ALA A 33 24.24 24.99 -16.97
CA ALA A 33 24.16 24.12 -15.79
C ALA A 33 22.86 23.28 -15.72
N TYR A 34 21.83 23.62 -16.49
CA TYR A 34 20.53 22.95 -16.49
C TYR A 34 20.47 21.58 -17.19
N PRO A 35 21.30 21.22 -18.20
CA PRO A 35 21.25 19.86 -18.75
C PRO A 35 21.80 18.81 -17.78
N TYR A 36 22.71 19.16 -16.86
CA TYR A 36 23.24 18.24 -15.86
C TYR A 36 22.21 17.95 -14.75
N LEU A 37 21.44 18.96 -14.33
CA LEU A 37 20.38 18.78 -13.35
C LEU A 37 19.21 17.95 -13.92
N GLU A 38 18.83 18.16 -15.19
CA GLU A 38 17.86 17.29 -15.87
C GLU A 38 18.38 15.85 -15.99
N CYS A 39 19.65 15.66 -16.37
CA CYS A 39 20.26 14.34 -16.45
C CYS A 39 20.28 13.62 -15.08
N LEU A 40 20.62 14.32 -14.00
CA LEU A 40 20.59 13.78 -12.64
C LEU A 40 19.16 13.46 -12.17
N GLN A 41 18.18 14.29 -12.51
CA GLN A 41 16.77 14.01 -12.24
C GLN A 41 16.27 12.81 -13.05
N ALA A 42 16.67 12.70 -14.32
CA ALA A 42 16.38 11.55 -15.18
C ALA A 42 17.00 10.27 -14.60
N LEU A 43 18.24 10.30 -14.13
CA LEU A 43 18.91 9.16 -13.50
C LEU A 43 18.22 8.72 -12.19
N ARG A 44 17.77 9.68 -11.36
CA ARG A 44 17.00 9.36 -10.14
C ARG A 44 15.64 8.74 -10.47
N LYS A 45 14.94 9.27 -11.49
CA LYS A 45 13.69 8.71 -12.00
C LYS A 45 13.91 7.32 -12.59
N GLU A 46 15.02 7.11 -13.29
CA GLU A 46 15.42 5.81 -13.84
C GLU A 46 15.64 4.77 -12.74
N LYS A 47 16.44 5.11 -11.72
CA LYS A 47 16.68 4.22 -10.57
C LYS A 47 15.38 3.86 -9.85
N SER A 48 14.47 4.82 -9.68
CA SER A 48 13.14 4.57 -9.10
C SER A 48 12.31 3.63 -9.98
N ARG A 49 12.34 3.84 -11.30
CA ARG A 49 11.65 3.00 -12.28
C ARG A 49 12.16 1.56 -12.25
N ASP A 50 13.47 1.37 -12.20
CA ASP A 50 14.09 0.05 -12.10
C ASP A 50 13.82 -0.61 -10.75
N ALA A 51 13.84 0.15 -9.65
CA ALA A 51 13.42 -0.37 -8.34
C ALA A 51 11.97 -0.85 -8.36
N ALA A 52 11.06 -0.12 -9.00
CA ALA A 52 9.66 -0.51 -9.15
C ALA A 52 9.51 -1.75 -10.05
N ARG A 53 10.25 -1.85 -11.16
CA ARG A 53 10.28 -3.05 -12.03
C ARG A 53 10.81 -4.26 -11.30
N SER A 54 11.93 -4.12 -10.58
CA SER A 54 12.54 -5.19 -9.80
C SER A 54 11.57 -5.74 -8.75
N ARG A 55 10.88 -4.86 -8.01
CA ARG A 55 9.82 -5.24 -7.06
C ARG A 55 8.71 -6.04 -7.75
N ARG A 56 8.17 -5.50 -8.85
CA ARG A 56 7.12 -6.16 -9.67
C ARG A 56 7.56 -7.51 -10.24
N GLY A 57 8.83 -7.63 -10.64
CA GLY A 57 9.40 -8.89 -11.12
C GLY A 57 9.51 -9.92 -9.99
N LYS A 58 10.00 -9.49 -8.83
CA LYS A 58 10.18 -10.37 -7.66
C LYS A 58 8.85 -10.89 -7.12
N GLU A 59 7.86 -10.02 -6.92
CA GLU A 59 6.53 -10.43 -6.47
C GLU A 59 5.89 -11.37 -7.50
N ASN A 60 6.00 -11.10 -8.81
CA ASN A 60 5.54 -12.02 -9.86
C ASN A 60 6.14 -13.41 -9.73
N PHE A 61 7.46 -13.50 -9.56
CA PHE A 61 8.14 -14.77 -9.38
C PHE A 61 7.62 -15.53 -8.15
N GLU A 62 7.49 -14.86 -7.01
CA GLU A 62 6.96 -15.46 -5.78
C GLU A 62 5.51 -15.95 -5.94
N PHE A 63 4.66 -15.21 -6.66
CA PHE A 63 3.31 -15.66 -7.01
C PHE A 63 3.33 -16.95 -7.83
N TYR A 64 4.22 -17.06 -8.81
CA TYR A 64 4.32 -18.27 -9.63
C TYR A 64 4.86 -19.46 -8.84
N GLU A 65 5.87 -19.25 -7.98
CA GLU A 65 6.37 -20.28 -7.09
C GLU A 65 5.29 -20.75 -6.12
N LEU A 66 4.50 -19.83 -5.55
CA LEU A 66 3.38 -20.17 -4.68
C LEU A 66 2.33 -21.02 -5.40
N ALA A 67 2.00 -20.68 -6.65
CA ALA A 67 1.04 -21.44 -7.45
C ALA A 67 1.49 -22.89 -7.72
N LYS A 68 2.80 -23.14 -7.83
CA LYS A 68 3.37 -24.49 -7.99
C LYS A 68 3.25 -25.35 -6.73
N LEU A 69 3.13 -24.74 -5.55
CA LEU A 69 3.00 -25.43 -4.27
C LEU A 69 1.55 -25.83 -3.96
N LEU A 70 0.57 -25.31 -4.69
CA LEU A 70 -0.82 -25.73 -4.55
C LEU A 70 -0.97 -27.20 -4.97
N PRO A 71 -1.88 -27.97 -4.33
CA PRO A 71 -2.16 -29.37 -4.67
C PRO A 71 -3.00 -29.47 -5.96
N LEU A 72 -2.52 -28.84 -7.03
CA LEU A 72 -3.17 -28.74 -8.34
C LEU A 72 -2.13 -29.01 -9.44
N PRO A 73 -2.53 -29.60 -10.57
CA PRO A 73 -1.61 -29.85 -11.67
C PRO A 73 -1.07 -28.54 -12.26
N ALA A 74 0.23 -28.52 -12.59
CA ALA A 74 0.93 -27.34 -13.11
C ALA A 74 0.29 -26.71 -14.36
N ALA A 75 -0.37 -27.53 -15.18
CA ALA A 75 -1.09 -27.08 -16.37
C ALA A 75 -2.18 -26.04 -16.03
N ILE A 76 -2.86 -26.20 -14.89
CA ILE A 76 -3.95 -25.32 -14.47
C ILE A 76 -3.43 -24.16 -13.62
N THR A 77 -2.44 -24.40 -12.75
CA THR A 77 -1.91 -23.35 -11.86
C THR A 77 -1.15 -22.25 -12.61
N SER A 78 -0.59 -22.56 -13.78
CA SER A 78 0.05 -21.57 -14.66
C SER A 78 -0.91 -20.52 -15.24
N GLN A 79 -2.21 -20.84 -15.33
CA GLN A 79 -3.24 -19.98 -15.91
C GLN A 79 -4.03 -19.21 -14.84
N LEU A 80 -3.76 -19.45 -13.56
CA LEU A 80 -4.45 -18.76 -12.47
C LEU A 80 -4.08 -17.28 -12.43
N ASP A 81 -5.09 -16.43 -12.24
CA ASP A 81 -4.88 -15.03 -11.93
C ASP A 81 -4.32 -14.86 -10.51
N LYS A 82 -3.65 -13.73 -10.27
CA LYS A 82 -2.98 -13.43 -8.99
C LYS A 82 -3.93 -13.49 -7.79
N ALA A 83 -5.17 -13.02 -7.94
CA ALA A 83 -6.13 -13.01 -6.86
C ALA A 83 -6.62 -14.42 -6.53
N SER A 84 -6.85 -15.26 -7.53
CA SER A 84 -7.20 -16.67 -7.33
C SER A 84 -6.07 -17.46 -6.68
N ILE A 85 -4.80 -17.25 -7.05
CA ILE A 85 -3.66 -17.89 -6.37
C ILE A 85 -3.72 -17.63 -4.87
N ILE A 86 -3.94 -16.38 -4.46
CA ILE A 86 -4.06 -16.01 -3.02
C ILE A 86 -5.27 -16.66 -2.37
N ARG A 87 -6.46 -16.54 -2.97
CA ARG A 87 -7.70 -17.11 -2.41
C ARG A 87 -7.58 -18.62 -2.21
N LEU A 88 -7.05 -19.34 -3.19
CA LEU A 88 -6.85 -20.78 -3.12
C LEU A 88 -5.80 -21.16 -2.08
N THR A 89 -4.69 -20.42 -1.99
CA THR A 89 -3.65 -20.64 -0.97
C THR A 89 -4.23 -20.49 0.44
N ILE A 90 -4.97 -19.39 0.69
CA ILE A 90 -5.59 -19.15 2.00
C ILE A 90 -6.57 -20.28 2.33
N SER A 91 -7.46 -20.64 1.40
CA SER A 91 -8.42 -21.72 1.59
C SER A 91 -7.73 -23.06 1.85
N TYR A 92 -6.63 -23.36 1.14
CA TYR A 92 -5.86 -24.59 1.33
C TYR A 92 -5.27 -24.67 2.74
N LEU A 93 -4.64 -23.61 3.23
CA LEU A 93 -4.09 -23.58 4.59
C LEU A 93 -5.20 -23.72 5.64
N LYS A 94 -6.30 -22.97 5.49
CA LYS A 94 -7.46 -23.06 6.39
C LYS A 94 -8.08 -24.46 6.44
N MET A 95 -8.20 -25.12 5.29
CA MET A 95 -8.71 -26.49 5.22
C MET A 95 -7.73 -27.51 5.81
N ARG A 96 -6.42 -27.32 5.63
CA ARG A 96 -5.40 -28.18 6.23
C ARG A 96 -5.40 -28.06 7.75
N ASP A 97 -5.50 -26.84 8.28
CA ASP A 97 -5.56 -26.60 9.72
C ASP A 97 -6.86 -27.17 10.30
N PHE A 98 -7.99 -27.01 9.60
CA PHE A 98 -9.25 -27.65 9.96
C PHE A 98 -9.14 -29.18 10.00
N ALA A 99 -8.53 -29.80 8.99
CA ALA A 99 -8.34 -31.24 8.95
C ALA A 99 -7.46 -31.77 10.11
N ASN A 100 -6.55 -30.94 10.62
CA ASN A 100 -5.67 -31.30 11.74
C ASN A 100 -6.29 -31.05 13.13
N GLN A 101 -7.11 -30.00 13.27
CA GLN A 101 -7.63 -29.53 14.57
C GLN A 101 -9.11 -29.87 14.81
N GLY A 102 -9.87 -30.18 13.75
CA GLY A 102 -11.30 -30.53 13.83
C GLY A 102 -12.26 -29.34 13.99
N ASP A 103 -11.76 -28.15 14.31
CA ASP A 103 -12.57 -26.95 14.45
C ASP A 103 -12.49 -26.05 13.20
N PRO A 104 -13.61 -25.77 12.51
CA PRO A 104 -13.56 -24.95 11.32
C PRO A 104 -13.17 -23.50 11.65
N PRO A 105 -12.27 -22.87 10.89
CA PRO A 105 -11.82 -21.49 11.13
C PRO A 105 -12.85 -20.42 10.76
N TRP A 106 -14.02 -20.82 10.25
CA TRP A 106 -15.21 -19.97 10.11
C TRP A 106 -16.19 -20.18 11.28
N ASN A 107 -15.87 -21.04 12.26
CA ASN A 107 -16.56 -21.02 13.53
C ASN A 107 -16.43 -19.62 14.10
N LEU A 108 -17.60 -19.03 14.24
CA LEU A 108 -17.86 -17.67 14.61
C LEU A 108 -17.47 -17.45 16.07
N ARG A 109 -16.17 -17.43 16.38
CA ARG A 109 -15.69 -16.57 17.46
C ARG A 109 -15.81 -15.16 16.93
N MET A 110 -17.07 -14.69 16.85
CA MET A 110 -17.45 -13.33 16.52
C MET A 110 -16.41 -12.43 17.13
N GLU A 111 -15.70 -11.69 16.27
CA GLU A 111 -14.96 -10.53 16.68
C GLU A 111 -15.97 -9.67 17.45
N GLY A 112 -15.86 -9.68 18.78
CA GLY A 112 -16.77 -8.96 19.64
C GLY A 112 -16.81 -7.49 19.22
N PRO A 113 -17.91 -6.76 19.45
CA PRO A 113 -18.01 -5.36 19.08
C PRO A 113 -16.77 -4.57 19.56
N PRO A 114 -16.26 -3.60 18.78
CA PRO A 114 -15.06 -2.85 19.13
C PRO A 114 -15.17 -2.27 20.55
N PRO A 115 -14.07 -2.26 21.33
CA PRO A 115 -14.10 -1.88 22.73
C PRO A 115 -14.14 -0.35 22.85
N ASN A 116 -15.30 0.26 22.59
CA ASN A 116 -15.66 1.58 23.12
C ASN A 116 -17.13 1.92 22.83
N THR A 117 -18.02 1.64 23.77
CA THR A 117 -18.84 2.68 24.41
C THR A 117 -19.41 2.07 25.69
N SER A 118 -19.13 2.73 26.80
CA SER A 118 -19.71 2.42 28.09
C SER A 118 -21.23 2.61 28.05
N VAL A 119 -22.02 1.53 28.05
CA VAL A 119 -23.42 1.56 28.50
C VAL A 119 -23.91 0.18 28.96
N LYS A 120 -23.95 0.05 30.29
CA LYS A 120 -24.87 -0.69 31.16
C LYS A 120 -25.92 -1.63 30.52
N GLY A 121 -25.72 -2.94 30.73
CA GLY A 121 -26.71 -3.91 31.21
C GLY A 121 -27.83 -4.38 30.26
N SER A 122 -27.95 -5.70 30.07
CA SER A 122 -29.21 -6.45 29.95
C SER A 122 -28.94 -7.95 29.91
N LEU A 123 -29.76 -8.70 30.66
CA LEU A 123 -29.76 -10.15 30.82
C LEU A 123 -29.90 -10.91 29.49
N SER A 124 -29.28 -12.10 29.41
CA SER A 124 -30.01 -13.28 28.93
C SER A 124 -29.61 -14.50 29.76
N VAL A 125 -30.52 -14.88 30.64
CA VAL A 125 -30.53 -16.14 31.36
C VAL A 125 -30.89 -17.23 30.36
N GLN A 126 -29.98 -18.15 30.07
CA GLN A 126 -30.33 -19.47 29.57
C GLN A 126 -29.98 -20.48 30.67
N LYS A 127 -30.99 -20.91 31.42
CA LYS A 127 -30.92 -22.17 32.18
C LYS A 127 -31.89 -23.15 31.56
N SER A 128 -31.32 -24.27 31.13
CA SER A 128 -31.94 -25.41 30.46
C SER A 128 -33.00 -26.09 31.33
N VAL A 129 -34.18 -26.30 30.76
CA VAL A 129 -35.19 -27.24 31.28
C VAL A 129 -34.63 -28.66 31.11
N THR A 130 -34.43 -29.38 32.21
CA THR A 130 -34.24 -30.83 32.19
C THR A 130 -35.48 -31.46 32.80
N ILE A 131 -36.33 -32.01 31.93
CA ILE A 131 -37.45 -32.88 32.29
C ILE A 131 -36.87 -34.29 32.41
N ASN A 132 -36.61 -34.75 33.62
CA ASN A 132 -36.44 -36.17 33.89
C ASN A 132 -37.62 -36.59 34.76
N GLY A 133 -38.53 -37.33 34.15
CA GLY A 133 -39.52 -38.10 34.88
C GLY A 133 -38.87 -39.35 35.45
N GLU A 134 -39.13 -39.61 36.73
CA GLU A 134 -39.24 -40.97 37.23
C GLU A 134 -40.22 -40.94 38.41
N LEU A 135 -41.32 -41.68 38.24
CA LEU A 135 -42.26 -42.02 39.30
C LEU A 135 -41.65 -43.14 40.15
N THR A 136 -41.57 -42.93 41.46
CA THR A 136 -42.04 -43.80 42.57
C THR A 136 -41.52 -43.25 43.88
#